data_AF-A0AAW2HG10-F1
#
_entry.id   AF-A0AAW2HG10-F1
#
_cell.length_a   1.000
_cell.length_b   1.000
_cell.length_c   1.000
_cell.angle_alpha   90.00
_cell.angle_beta   90.00
_cell.angle_gamma   90.00
#
_symmetry.space_group_name_H-M   'P 1'
#
loop_
_entity.id
_entity.type
_entity.pdbx_description
1 polymer ?
#
loop_
_entity_poly.entity_id
_entity_poly.type
_entity_poly.pdbx_seq_one_letter_code
_entity_poly.pdbx_strand_id
1 'polypeptide(L)'
;MWYEILPSFFIIAGLFSVPPVVTYATNMLMLGQPFRRKYEGNFNLFQICRDSRINNGKSPYGFVGLENIPDDIVASTKGGKEDSKNDSSRNC
;
A
#
# COMPACT_ATOMS: atom_id res chain seq x y z
N MET A 1 -24.35 -25.56 -34.57
CA MET A 1 -24.24 -26.53 -33.45
C MET A 1 -23.98 -25.78 -32.15
N TRP A 2 -24.31 -26.32 -30.99
CA TRP A 2 -24.27 -25.58 -29.71
C TRP A 2 -22.90 -24.98 -29.35
N TYR A 3 -21.81 -25.53 -29.86
CA TYR A 3 -20.44 -25.08 -29.61
C TYR A 3 -20.05 -23.79 -30.36
N GLU A 4 -20.85 -23.33 -31.33
CA GLU A 4 -20.56 -22.07 -32.05
C GLU A 4 -20.70 -20.81 -31.18
N ILE A 5 -21.30 -20.94 -29.99
CA ILE A 5 -21.35 -19.86 -28.98
C ILE A 5 -20.01 -19.67 -28.25
N LEU A 6 -19.16 -20.69 -28.24
CA LEU A 6 -17.93 -20.71 -27.44
C LEU A 6 -16.95 -19.60 -27.85
N PRO A 7 -16.67 -19.34 -29.15
CA PRO A 7 -15.77 -18.26 -29.54
C PRO A 7 -16.23 -16.89 -29.05
N SER A 8 -17.53 -16.56 -29.20
CA SER A 8 -18.09 -15.31 -28.69
C SER A 8 -17.99 -15.21 -27.17
N PHE A 9 -18.25 -16.32 -26.46
CA PHE A 9 -18.17 -16.36 -25.01
C PHE A 9 -16.72 -16.15 -24.51
N PHE A 10 -15.74 -16.78 -25.16
CA PHE A 10 -14.33 -16.61 -24.83
C PHE A 10 -13.84 -15.18 -25.07
N ILE A 11 -14.29 -14.53 -26.15
CA ILE A 11 -13.96 -13.13 -26.41
C ILE A 11 -14.50 -12.24 -25.28
N ILE A 12 -15.76 -12.43 -24.88
CA ILE A 12 -16.40 -11.64 -23.82
C ILE A 12 -15.70 -11.89 -22.48
N ALA A 13 -15.49 -13.15 -22.10
CA ALA A 13 -14.83 -13.51 -20.85
C ALA A 13 -13.37 -13.02 -20.80
N GLY A 14 -12.65 -13.14 -21.93
CA GLY A 14 -11.31 -12.60 -22.10
C GLY A 14 -11.30 -11.10 -21.85
N LEU A 15 -12.18 -10.35 -22.53
CA LEU A 15 -12.28 -8.90 -22.36
C LEU A 15 -12.62 -8.50 -20.91
N PHE A 16 -13.50 -9.25 -20.24
CA PHE A 16 -13.91 -8.98 -18.85
C PHE A 16 -12.79 -9.26 -17.85
N SER A 17 -11.86 -10.16 -18.18
CA SER A 17 -10.69 -10.46 -17.36
C SER A 17 -9.57 -9.41 -17.49
N VAL A 18 -9.59 -8.58 -18.54
CA VAL A 18 -8.53 -7.58 -18.76
C VAL A 18 -8.49 -6.51 -17.65
N PRO A 19 -9.59 -5.83 -17.27
CA PRO A 19 -9.56 -4.81 -16.22
C PRO A 19 -8.97 -5.25 -14.87
N PRO A 20 -9.34 -6.41 -14.28
CA PRO A 20 -8.76 -6.84 -13.00
C PRO A 20 -7.27 -7.17 -13.12
N VAL A 21 -6.82 -7.75 -14.23
CA VAL A 21 -5.39 -8.05 -14.45
C VAL A 21 -4.57 -6.77 -14.63
N VAL A 22 -5.09 -5.81 -15.40
CA VAL A 22 -4.44 -4.50 -15.60
C VAL A 22 -4.36 -3.73 -14.28
N THR A 23 -5.44 -3.70 -13.49
CA THR A 23 -5.42 -3.02 -12.19
C THR A 23 -4.44 -3.68 -11.21
N TYR A 24 -4.36 -5.01 -11.19
CA TYR A 24 -3.35 -5.72 -10.40
C TYR A 24 -1.92 -5.34 -10.82
N ALA A 25 -1.61 -5.41 -12.12
CA ALA A 25 -0.28 -5.09 -12.64
C ALA A 25 0.11 -3.63 -12.39
N THR A 26 -0.81 -2.70 -12.61
CA THR A 26 -0.57 -1.27 -12.39
C THR A 26 -0.39 -0.92 -10.92
N ASN A 27 -1.18 -1.50 -10.02
CA ASN A 27 -1.00 -1.30 -8.58
C ASN A 27 0.34 -1.84 -8.09
N MET A 28 0.75 -3.03 -8.57
CA MET A 28 2.04 -3.61 -8.23
C MET A 28 3.21 -2.72 -8.68
N LEU A 29 3.12 -2.13 -9.88
CA LEU A 29 4.14 -1.21 -10.41
C LEU A 29 4.19 0.14 -9.66
N MET A 30 3.03 0.73 -9.35
CA MET A 30 2.98 2.07 -8.75
C MET A 30 3.18 2.06 -7.23
N LEU A 31 2.61 1.07 -6.53
CA LEU A 31 2.54 1.04 -5.07
C LEU A 31 3.50 0.01 -4.46
N GLY A 32 4.06 -0.90 -5.27
CA GLY A 32 4.81 -2.05 -4.78
C GLY A 32 3.94 -3.11 -4.09
N GLN A 33 2.62 -2.97 -4.20
CA GLN A 33 1.62 -3.86 -3.60
C GLN A 33 0.50 -4.16 -4.60
N PRO A 34 0.02 -5.41 -4.67
CA PRO A 34 -0.97 -5.82 -5.67
C PRO A 34 -2.35 -5.20 -5.44
N PHE A 35 -2.70 -4.93 -4.17
CA PHE A 35 -4.02 -4.45 -3.78
C PHE A 35 -3.93 -3.08 -3.12
N ARG A 36 -4.94 -2.25 -3.37
CA ARG A 36 -5.11 -0.97 -2.69
C ARG A 36 -5.64 -1.18 -1.28
N ARG A 37 -5.19 -0.35 -0.35
CA ARG A 37 -5.72 -0.34 1.02
C ARG A 37 -7.10 0.30 1.05
N LYS A 38 -7.92 -0.12 2.01
CA LYS A 38 -9.23 0.50 2.25
C LYS A 38 -9.04 1.83 3.00
N TYR A 39 -9.70 2.88 2.52
CA TYR A 39 -9.69 4.23 3.13
C TYR A 39 -10.98 4.50 3.93
N GLU A 40 -11.86 3.51 4.05
CA GLU A 40 -13.17 3.68 4.67
C GLU A 40 -13.07 3.65 6.20
N GLY A 41 -13.59 4.68 6.85
CA GLY A 41 -13.63 4.78 8.31
C GLY A 41 -12.40 5.44 8.93
N ASN A 42 -12.62 6.12 10.06
CA ASN A 42 -11.61 6.94 10.73
C ASN A 42 -10.38 6.14 11.13
N PHE A 43 -10.57 4.90 11.60
CA PHE A 43 -9.48 4.03 12.02
C PHE A 43 -8.51 3.72 10.87
N ASN A 44 -9.03 3.36 9.69
CA ASN A 44 -8.20 3.06 8.53
C ASN A 44 -7.45 4.30 8.03
N LEU A 45 -8.07 5.48 8.09
CA LEU A 45 -7.41 6.74 7.76
C LEU A 45 -6.26 7.06 8.73
N PHE A 46 -6.48 6.89 10.05
CA PHE A 46 -5.41 7.08 11.03
C PHE A 46 -4.26 6.09 10.84
N GLN A 47 -4.57 4.84 10.51
CA GLN A 47 -3.54 3.84 10.19
C GLN A 47 -2.73 4.21 8.95
N ILE A 48 -3.36 4.75 7.91
CA ILE A 48 -2.67 5.17 6.68
C ILE A 48 -1.75 6.36 6.97
N CYS A 49 -2.21 7.37 7.70
CA CYS A 49 -1.33 8.50 8.06
C CYS A 49 -0.22 8.07 9.04
N ARG A 50 -0.45 7.07 9.90
CA ARG A 50 0.60 6.47 10.73
C ARG A 50 1.65 5.78 9.87
N ASP A 51 1.25 4.97 8.90
CA ASP A 51 2.16 4.22 8.03
C ASP A 51 2.99 5.16 7.17
N SER A 52 2.40 6.24 6.65
CA SER A 52 3.14 7.31 5.97
C SER A 52 4.21 7.94 6.86
N ARG A 53 3.92 8.18 8.14
CA ARG A 53 4.91 8.75 9.09
C ARG A 53 6.04 7.78 9.43
N ILE A 54 5.71 6.51 9.70
CA ILE A 54 6.72 5.48 10.03
C ILE A 54 7.65 5.26 8.84
N ASN A 55 7.14 5.32 7.61
CA ASN A 55 7.93 5.18 6.39
C ASN A 55 8.57 6.51 5.92
N ASN A 56 8.89 7.41 6.84
CA ASN A 56 9.57 8.69 6.58
C ASN A 56 8.90 9.55 5.49
N GLY A 57 7.57 9.56 5.43
CA GLY A 57 6.78 10.36 4.49
C GLY A 57 6.79 9.88 3.03
N LYS A 58 7.34 8.69 2.73
CA LYS A 58 7.47 8.21 1.34
C LYS A 58 6.17 7.63 0.77
N SER A 59 5.65 6.58 1.40
CA SER A 59 4.48 5.86 0.90
C SER A 59 3.83 5.02 2.01
N PRO A 60 2.49 5.03 2.14
CA PRO A 60 1.77 4.18 3.09
C PRO A 60 1.75 2.68 2.69
N TYR A 61 2.32 2.33 1.54
CA TYR A 61 2.41 0.95 1.03
C TYR A 61 3.79 0.31 1.28
N GLY A 62 4.76 1.06 1.80
CA GLY A 62 6.05 0.50 2.19
C GLY A 62 5.92 -0.34 3.47
N PHE A 63 6.40 -1.58 3.42
CA PHE A 63 6.50 -2.41 4.61
C PHE A 63 7.68 -1.95 5.47
N VAL A 64 7.42 -1.75 6.76
CA VAL A 64 8.41 -1.49 7.79
C VAL A 64 8.30 -2.62 8.80
N GLY A 65 9.28 -3.52 8.80
CA GLY A 65 9.30 -4.68 9.68
C GLY A 65 10.09 -4.43 10.96
N LEU A 66 10.50 -5.52 11.61
CA LEU A 66 11.24 -5.48 12.87
C LEU A 66 12.67 -4.94 12.70
N GLU A 67 13.19 -4.95 11.47
CA GLU A 67 14.51 -4.39 11.13
C GLU A 67 14.64 -2.89 11.41
N ASN A 68 13.51 -2.17 11.54
CA ASN A 68 13.51 -0.76 11.89
C ASN A 68 13.46 -0.51 13.41
N ILE A 69 13.33 -1.57 14.21
CA ILE A 69 13.32 -1.47 15.67
C ILE A 69 14.77 -1.64 16.14
N PRO A 70 15.29 -0.76 17.01
CA PRO A 70 16.61 -0.95 17.57
C PRO A 70 16.63 -2.21 18.45
N ASP A 71 17.59 -3.11 18.18
CA ASP A 71 17.73 -4.41 18.88
C ASP A 71 18.15 -4.27 20.37
N ASP A 72 18.58 -3.07 20.76
CA ASP A 72 19.14 -2.83 22.07
C ASP A 72 18.07 -2.44 23.10
N ILE A 73 18.01 -3.18 24.21
CA ILE A 73 17.27 -2.84 25.45
C ILE A 73 17.60 -1.42 25.96
N VAL A 74 18.69 -0.82 25.49
CA VAL A 74 19.23 0.50 25.88
C VAL A 74 18.49 1.68 25.21
N ALA A 75 17.73 1.47 24.13
CA ALA A 75 17.15 2.56 23.33
C ALA A 75 15.99 3.32 24.02
N SER A 76 15.39 2.80 25.10
CA SER A 76 14.31 3.48 25.82
C SER A 76 14.71 4.82 26.46
N THR A 77 16.01 5.16 26.47
CA THR A 77 16.54 6.40 27.06
C THR A 77 16.97 7.48 26.06
N LYS A 78 16.96 7.23 24.74
CA LYS A 78 17.54 8.16 23.73
C LYS A 78 16.54 8.90 22.84
N GLY A 79 15.23 8.77 23.05
CA GLY A 79 14.20 9.41 22.21
C GLY A 79 14.02 10.93 22.37
N GLY A 80 15.10 11.69 22.62
CA GLY A 80 14.99 13.10 23.04
C GLY A 80 15.73 14.13 22.19
N LYS A 81 16.42 13.81 21.09
CA LYS A 81 17.33 14.81 20.48
C LYS A 81 17.38 14.98 18.96
N GLU A 82 16.77 14.12 18.13
CA GLU A 82 16.96 14.24 16.67
C GLU A 82 15.71 14.54 15.83
N ASP A 83 14.50 14.47 16.37
CA ASP A 83 13.28 14.57 15.56
C ASP A 83 12.74 16.01 15.32
N SER A 84 13.40 17.04 15.85
CA SER A 84 12.87 18.41 15.89
C SER A 84 13.13 19.29 14.65
N LYS A 85 13.62 18.72 13.53
CA LYS A 85 14.03 19.55 12.37
C LYS A 85 13.28 19.35 11.05
N ASN A 86 12.20 18.56 11.00
CA ASN A 86 11.43 18.50 9.75
C ASN A 86 9.91 18.39 9.98
N ASP A 87 9.33 19.44 10.53
CA ASP A 87 7.87 19.62 10.54
C ASP A 87 7.40 20.14 9.16
N SER A 88 7.40 19.24 8.18
CA SER A 88 6.82 19.44 6.85
C SER A 88 5.72 18.41 6.56
N SER A 89 4.91 18.04 7.57
CA SER A 89 3.83 17.05 7.41
C SER A 89 2.48 17.54 7.96
N ARG A 90 2.02 18.72 7.52
CA ARG A 90 0.70 19.25 7.92
C ARG A 90 -0.49 18.70 7.13
N ASN A 91 -0.30 17.79 6.17
CA ASN A 91 -1.40 17.21 5.39
C ASN A 91 -1.29 15.68 5.32
N CYS A 92 -1.01 15.04 6.46
CA CYS A 92 -0.36 13.72 6.48
C CYS A 92 0.96 13.72 5.67
#